data_AF-A0A538FW61-F1
#
_entry.id   AF-A0A538FW61-F1
#
_cell.length_a   1.000
_cell.length_b   1.000
_cell.length_c   1.000
_cell.angle_alpha   90.00
_cell.angle_beta   90.00
_cell.angle_gamma   90.00
#
_symmetry.space_group_name_H-M   'P 1'
#
loop_
_entity.id
_entity.type
_entity.pdbx_description
1 polymer ?
#
loop_
_entity_poly.entity_id
_entity_poly.type
_entity_poly.pdbx_seq_one_letter_code
_entity_poly.pdbx_strand_id
1 'polypeptide(L)'
;MTKVQPWSAEIRLVGAGGEPVDLQRTLLSHGFVELPPMRLDEDVPTLELTLAVNGKARTIEIGPGRRGYARVTARGRAPSARTADGLVARVRHVLALDEDLSDFYELVAGDPELSWTAIGAGRMLRAPSVFEDVIKTI
;
A
#
# COMPACT_ATOMS: atom_id res chain seq x y z
N MET A 1 5.84 -26.27 -20.52
CA MET A 1 6.02 -24.81 -20.34
C MET A 1 6.29 -24.55 -18.87
N THR A 2 7.51 -24.18 -18.49
CA THR A 2 7.86 -23.90 -17.09
C THR A 2 7.09 -22.66 -16.64
N LYS A 3 6.18 -22.83 -15.69
CA LYS A 3 5.39 -21.75 -15.10
C LYS A 3 6.37 -20.83 -14.36
N VAL A 4 6.78 -19.72 -14.99
CA VAL A 4 7.59 -18.70 -14.33
C VAL A 4 6.76 -18.21 -13.15
N GLN A 5 7.22 -18.46 -11.92
CA GLN A 5 6.54 -17.89 -10.76
C GLN A 5 6.63 -16.37 -10.84
N PRO A 6 5.52 -15.65 -10.67
CA PRO A 6 5.57 -14.20 -10.55
C PRO A 6 6.41 -13.84 -9.33
N TRP A 7 7.22 -12.80 -9.45
CA TRP A 7 7.95 -12.27 -8.30
C TRP A 7 6.95 -11.79 -7.25
N SER A 8 7.27 -12.05 -5.98
CA SER A 8 6.51 -11.51 -4.86
C SER A 8 7.42 -11.10 -3.70
N ALA A 9 6.94 -10.17 -2.89
CA ALA A 9 7.53 -9.76 -1.64
C ALA A 9 6.46 -9.56 -0.57
N GLU A 10 6.83 -9.67 0.71
CA GLU A 10 5.98 -9.32 1.83
C GLU A 10 6.48 -8.05 2.51
N ILE A 11 5.57 -7.10 2.74
CA ILE A 11 5.85 -5.82 3.38
C ILE A 11 5.14 -5.80 4.72
N ARG A 12 5.89 -5.56 5.81
CA ARG A 12 5.31 -5.45 7.14
C ARG A 12 4.40 -4.21 7.22
N LEU A 13 3.19 -4.41 7.71
CA LEU A 13 2.16 -3.38 7.88
C LEU A 13 2.34 -2.68 9.23
N VAL A 14 3.39 -1.87 9.30
CA VAL A 14 3.74 -1.02 10.44
C VAL A 14 4.21 0.32 9.89
N GLY A 15 3.71 1.41 10.48
CA GLY A 15 4.11 2.77 10.15
C GLY A 15 5.52 3.11 10.61
N ALA A 16 5.94 4.35 10.40
CA ALA A 16 7.30 4.76 10.77
C ALA A 16 7.49 4.85 12.30
N GLY A 17 6.42 5.15 13.04
CA GLY A 17 6.40 5.24 14.51
C GLY A 17 6.24 3.89 15.22
N GLY A 18 6.00 2.80 14.48
CA GLY A 18 5.77 1.45 15.04
C GLY A 18 4.30 1.10 15.25
N GLU A 19 3.40 2.02 14.96
CA GLU A 19 1.95 1.88 14.99
C GLU A 19 1.45 0.85 13.95
N PRO A 20 0.38 0.09 14.28
CA PRO A 20 -0.15 -0.95 13.41
C PRO A 20 -0.81 -0.35 12.16
N VAL A 21 -0.83 -1.12 11.07
CA VAL A 21 -1.57 -0.76 9.85
C VAL A 21 -2.47 -1.93 9.44
N ASP A 22 -3.75 -1.63 9.22
CA ASP A 22 -4.70 -2.59 8.66
C ASP A 22 -4.83 -2.33 7.15
N LEU A 23 -4.44 -3.33 6.34
CA LEU A 23 -4.44 -3.19 4.88
C LEU A 23 -5.85 -2.96 4.34
N GLN A 24 -6.84 -3.71 4.83
CA GLN A 24 -8.20 -3.62 4.33
C GLN A 24 -8.79 -2.24 4.62
N ARG A 25 -8.61 -1.72 5.85
CA ARG A 25 -9.03 -0.36 6.20
C ARG A 25 -8.29 0.70 5.40
N THR A 26 -7.02 0.47 5.06
CA THR A 26 -6.23 1.41 4.23
C THR A 26 -6.73 1.43 2.79
N LEU A 27 -7.09 0.28 2.23
CA LEU A 27 -7.57 0.17 0.85
C LEU A 27 -9.03 0.60 0.69
N LEU A 28 -9.90 0.30 1.65
CA LEU A 28 -11.36 0.47 1.50
C LEU A 28 -11.92 1.75 2.17
N SER A 29 -11.09 2.60 2.76
CA SER A 29 -11.57 3.76 3.53
C SER A 29 -12.04 4.95 2.70
N HIS A 30 -11.71 5.01 1.40
CA HIS A 30 -11.88 6.22 0.60
C HIS A 30 -11.89 5.91 -0.91
N GLY A 31 -12.68 6.65 -1.69
CA GLY A 31 -12.85 6.41 -3.14
C GLY A 31 -11.66 6.81 -4.02
N PHE A 32 -10.58 7.36 -3.46
CA PHE A 32 -9.39 7.77 -4.21
C PHE A 32 -8.73 6.59 -4.94
N VAL A 33 -8.72 5.41 -4.33
CA VAL A 33 -8.13 4.18 -4.89
C VAL A 33 -8.93 3.60 -6.05
N GLU A 34 -10.19 3.99 -6.21
CA GLU A 34 -11.07 3.55 -7.31
C GLU A 34 -10.78 4.32 -8.60
N LEU A 35 -10.05 5.44 -8.51
CA LEU A 35 -9.74 6.29 -9.64
C LEU A 35 -8.61 5.69 -10.51
N PRO A 36 -8.81 5.59 -11.84
CA PRO A 36 -7.76 5.17 -12.76
C PRO A 36 -6.47 5.99 -12.61
N PRO A 37 -5.29 5.40 -12.86
CA PRO A 37 -5.06 4.05 -13.38
C PRO A 37 -5.04 2.95 -12.30
N MET A 38 -5.37 3.28 -11.04
CA MET A 38 -5.55 2.27 -10.00
C MET A 38 -6.80 1.44 -10.28
N ARG A 39 -6.77 0.18 -9.85
CA ARG A 39 -7.94 -0.71 -9.86
C ARG A 39 -8.01 -1.44 -8.54
N LEU A 40 -9.05 -1.15 -7.77
CA LEU A 40 -9.38 -1.87 -6.56
C LEU A 40 -10.30 -3.05 -6.90
N ASP A 41 -9.97 -4.23 -6.40
CA ASP A 41 -10.92 -5.33 -6.24
C ASP A 41 -11.41 -5.29 -4.79
N GLU A 42 -12.71 -5.03 -4.59
CA GLU A 42 -13.32 -4.90 -3.27
C GLU A 42 -13.68 -6.26 -2.66
N ASP A 43 -14.01 -7.26 -3.49
CA ASP A 43 -14.35 -8.61 -3.04
C ASP A 43 -13.10 -9.32 -2.46
N VAL A 44 -11.93 -9.00 -3.03
CA VAL A 44 -10.63 -9.43 -2.56
C VAL A 44 -9.75 -8.18 -2.44
N PRO A 45 -9.58 -7.56 -1.24
CA PRO A 45 -9.01 -6.22 -1.06
C PRO A 45 -7.59 -6.13 -1.63
N THR A 46 -7.52 -5.86 -2.93
CA THR A 46 -6.34 -5.98 -3.76
C THR A 46 -6.30 -4.76 -4.65
N LEU A 47 -5.17 -4.06 -4.62
CA LEU A 47 -4.95 -2.86 -5.41
C LEU A 47 -3.97 -3.18 -6.53
N GLU A 48 -4.43 -3.09 -7.77
CA GLU A 48 -3.57 -3.05 -8.95
C GLU A 48 -3.15 -1.61 -9.26
N LEU A 49 -1.85 -1.40 -9.48
CA LEU A 49 -1.29 -0.10 -9.84
C LEU A 49 0.02 -0.25 -10.61
N THR A 50 0.40 0.80 -11.32
CA THR A 50 1.67 0.83 -12.08
C THR A 50 2.64 1.81 -11.45
N LEU A 51 3.83 1.32 -11.10
CA LEU A 51 4.89 2.10 -10.48
C LEU A 51 6.02 2.35 -11.47
N ALA A 52 6.53 3.59 -11.51
CA ALA A 52 7.77 3.92 -12.20
C ALA A 52 8.97 3.66 -11.27
N VAL A 53 9.80 2.67 -11.60
CA VAL A 53 10.99 2.30 -10.83
C VAL A 53 12.19 2.18 -11.76
N ASN A 54 13.27 2.92 -11.47
CA ASN A 54 14.48 2.97 -12.29
C ASN A 54 14.18 3.25 -13.79
N GLY A 55 13.27 4.18 -14.07
CA GLY A 55 12.87 4.55 -15.43
C GLY A 55 12.00 3.52 -16.17
N LYS A 56 11.48 2.49 -15.48
CA LYS A 56 10.61 1.46 -16.06
C LYS A 56 9.28 1.39 -15.33
N ALA A 57 8.19 1.32 -16.11
CA ALA A 57 6.86 1.04 -15.58
C ALA A 57 6.75 -0.43 -15.17
N ARG A 58 6.17 -0.67 -14.00
CA ARG A 58 5.96 -2.00 -13.41
C ARG A 58 4.58 -2.06 -12.81
N THR A 59 3.69 -2.84 -13.42
CA THR A 59 2.38 -3.15 -12.84
C THR A 59 2.55 -4.19 -11.74
N ILE A 60 1.98 -3.87 -10.58
CA ILE A 60 1.97 -4.72 -9.40
C ILE A 60 0.55 -4.85 -8.86
N GLU A 61 0.35 -5.86 -8.02
CA GLU A 61 -0.83 -6.00 -7.17
C GLU A 61 -0.37 -5.99 -5.71
N ILE A 62 -1.11 -5.28 -4.86
CA ILE A 62 -0.95 -5.27 -3.42
C ILE A 62 -2.18 -5.94 -2.83
N GLY A 63 -2.02 -7.02 -2.08
CA GLY A 63 -3.12 -7.71 -1.41
C GLY A 63 -2.72 -8.31 -0.06
N PRO A 64 -3.60 -9.10 0.58
CA PRO A 64 -3.30 -9.71 1.86
C PRO A 64 -2.10 -10.67 1.81
N GLY A 65 -1.14 -10.49 2.72
CA GLY A 65 -0.04 -11.41 2.96
C GLY A 65 -0.28 -12.29 4.18
N ARG A 66 0.79 -12.78 4.80
CA ARG A 66 0.70 -13.35 6.15
C ARG A 66 0.22 -12.29 7.16
N ARG A 67 -0.24 -12.72 8.34
CA ARG A 67 -0.73 -11.82 9.39
C ARG A 67 0.24 -10.66 9.66
N GLY A 68 -0.24 -9.42 9.51
CA GLY A 68 0.56 -8.19 9.69
C GLY A 68 1.45 -7.81 8.50
N TYR A 69 1.23 -8.41 7.33
CA TYR A 69 1.98 -8.13 6.10
C TYR A 69 1.04 -7.97 4.89
N ALA A 70 1.41 -7.09 3.97
CA ALA A 70 0.88 -7.05 2.62
C ALA A 70 1.78 -7.88 1.69
N ARG A 71 1.15 -8.61 0.77
CA ARG A 71 1.82 -9.28 -0.35
C ARG A 71 1.83 -8.36 -1.56
N VAL A 72 2.99 -8.21 -2.17
CA VAL A 72 3.16 -7.51 -3.44
C VAL A 72 3.55 -8.52 -4.50
N THR A 73 2.83 -8.55 -5.62
CA THR A 73 3.15 -9.37 -6.79
C THR A 73 3.43 -8.48 -7.99
N ALA A 74 4.51 -8.74 -8.73
CA ALA A 74 4.77 -8.03 -9.98
C ALA A 74 4.29 -8.83 -11.18
N ARG A 75 3.55 -8.18 -12.07
CA ARG A 75 3.13 -8.79 -13.34
C ARG A 75 4.32 -8.91 -14.30
N GLY A 76 4.29 -9.97 -15.11
CA GLY A 76 5.31 -10.26 -16.13
C GLY A 76 6.65 -10.76 -15.56
N ARG A 77 7.75 -10.40 -16.22
CA ARG A 77 9.10 -10.88 -15.86
C ARG A 77 9.50 -10.41 -14.47
N ALA A 78 10.08 -11.32 -13.67
CA ALA A 78 10.64 -10.98 -12.37
C ALA A 78 11.60 -9.76 -12.46
N PRO A 79 11.46 -8.76 -11.55
CA PRO A 79 12.37 -7.64 -11.49
C PRO A 79 13.78 -8.09 -11.10
N SER A 80 14.80 -7.30 -11.46
CA SER A 80 16.11 -7.42 -10.83
C SER A 80 16.03 -7.03 -9.36
N ALA A 81 17.01 -7.42 -8.54
CA ALA A 81 17.06 -7.06 -7.12
C ALA A 81 16.88 -5.53 -6.90
N ARG A 82 17.63 -4.70 -7.64
CA ARG A 82 17.50 -3.24 -7.57
C ARG A 82 16.10 -2.72 -7.89
N THR A 83 15.40 -3.32 -8.85
CA THR A 83 14.01 -2.94 -9.17
C THR A 83 13.06 -3.47 -8.11
N ALA A 84 13.31 -4.65 -7.53
CA ALA A 84 12.53 -5.20 -6.43
C ALA A 84 12.59 -4.28 -5.18
N ASP A 85 13.78 -3.81 -4.79
CA ASP A 85 13.96 -2.88 -3.68
C ASP A 85 13.21 -1.57 -3.91
N GLY A 86 13.31 -1.03 -5.14
CA GLY A 86 12.59 0.17 -5.53
C GLY A 86 11.07 0.00 -5.55
N LEU A 87 10.56 -1.18 -5.92
CA LEU A 87 9.13 -1.50 -5.84
C LEU A 87 8.68 -1.55 -4.38
N VAL A 88 9.42 -2.21 -3.50
CA VAL A 88 9.10 -2.27 -2.07
C VAL A 88 9.06 -0.87 -1.47
N ALA A 89 10.07 -0.03 -1.75
CA ALA A 89 10.10 1.35 -1.26
C ALA A 89 8.90 2.17 -1.75
N ARG A 90 8.52 2.02 -3.03
CA ARG A 90 7.35 2.71 -3.59
C ARG A 90 6.03 2.21 -3.03
N VAL A 91 5.88 0.91 -2.78
CA VAL A 91 4.68 0.38 -2.11
C VAL A 91 4.57 0.89 -0.68
N ARG A 92 5.69 0.97 0.06
CA ARG A 92 5.68 1.58 1.40
C ARG A 92 5.17 3.02 1.36
N HIS A 93 5.60 3.80 0.36
CA HIS A 93 5.14 5.17 0.16
C HIS A 93 3.65 5.27 -0.21
N VAL A 94 3.18 4.43 -1.14
CA VAL A 94 1.76 4.36 -1.54
C VAL A 94 0.88 4.05 -0.33
N LEU A 95 1.25 3.05 0.47
CA LEU A 95 0.55 2.68 1.70
C LEU A 95 0.80 3.64 2.88
N ALA A 96 1.48 4.78 2.65
CA ALA A 96 1.85 5.77 3.66
C ALA A 96 2.54 5.17 4.91
N LEU A 97 3.36 4.12 4.74
CA LEU A 97 4.10 3.44 5.83
C LEU A 97 5.37 4.20 6.24
N ASP A 98 5.70 5.27 5.53
CA ASP A 98 6.77 6.22 5.83
C ASP A 98 6.30 7.40 6.69
N GLU A 99 4.98 7.56 6.87
CA GLU A 99 4.39 8.51 7.81
C GLU A 99 4.42 7.97 9.24
N ASP A 100 4.89 8.82 10.15
CA ASP A 100 4.80 8.60 11.58
C ASP A 100 3.50 9.21 12.12
N LEU A 101 2.60 8.33 12.56
CA LEU A 101 1.33 8.67 13.18
C LEU A 101 1.29 8.23 14.65
N SER A 102 2.44 7.95 15.30
CA SER A 102 2.48 7.48 16.69
C SER A 102 1.67 8.39 17.62
N ASP A 103 1.86 9.70 17.52
CA ASP A 103 1.20 10.70 18.37
C ASP A 103 -0.32 10.68 18.19
N PHE A 104 -0.79 10.47 16.94
CA PHE A 104 -2.22 10.32 16.66
C PHE A 104 -2.77 9.05 17.30
N TYR A 105 -2.05 7.93 17.19
CA TYR A 105 -2.47 6.65 17.76
C TYR A 105 -2.48 6.67 19.29
N GLU A 106 -1.50 7.32 19.92
CA GLU A 106 -1.45 7.53 21.37
C GLU A 106 -2.63 8.39 21.85
N LEU A 107 -2.94 9.46 21.12
CA LEU A 107 -4.06 10.35 21.44
C LEU A 107 -5.40 9.62 21.38
N VAL A 108 -5.69 8.92 20.29
CA VAL A 108 -7.00 8.27 20.08
C VAL A 108 -7.19 7.01 20.92
N ALA A 109 -6.11 6.37 21.39
CA ALA A 109 -6.21 5.17 22.23
C ALA A 109 -6.96 5.42 23.55
N GLY A 110 -6.87 6.63 24.10
CA GLY A 110 -7.59 7.03 25.32
C GLY A 110 -9.01 7.53 25.09
N ASP A 111 -9.42 7.71 23.83
CA ASP A 111 -10.73 8.28 23.47
C ASP A 111 -11.77 7.18 23.27
N PRO A 112 -12.89 7.16 24.04
CA PRO A 112 -13.90 6.11 23.91
C PRO A 112 -14.57 6.01 22.53
N GLU A 113 -14.67 7.12 21.80
CA GLU A 113 -15.30 7.17 20.48
C GLU A 113 -14.31 6.85 19.35
N LEU A 114 -13.01 7.11 19.56
CA LEU A 114 -11.97 6.98 18.53
C LEU A 114 -10.96 5.85 18.76
N SER A 115 -10.94 5.20 19.92
CA SER A 115 -9.98 4.12 20.25
C SER A 115 -9.98 2.95 19.28
N TRP A 116 -11.09 2.71 18.57
CA TRP A 116 -11.17 1.72 17.50
C TRP A 116 -10.25 2.02 16.29
N THR A 117 -9.75 3.25 16.16
CA THR A 117 -8.81 3.64 15.10
C THR A 117 -7.37 3.22 15.42
N ALA A 118 -7.01 3.17 16.71
CA ALA A 118 -5.66 2.80 17.18
C ALA A 118 -5.24 1.36 16.81
N ILE A 119 -6.17 0.52 16.35
CA ILE A 119 -5.91 -0.83 15.84
C ILE A 119 -5.57 -0.85 14.34
N GLY A 120 -5.18 0.27 13.74
CA GLY A 120 -4.63 0.34 12.40
C GLY A 120 -5.48 1.06 11.35
N ALA A 121 -6.34 2.00 11.76
CA ALA A 121 -7.11 2.87 10.85
C ALA A 121 -6.53 4.29 10.74
N GLY A 122 -7.14 5.12 9.89
CA GLY A 122 -6.83 6.56 9.82
C GLY A 122 -5.72 6.94 8.83
N ARG A 123 -5.13 5.97 8.13
CA ARG A 123 -4.20 6.25 7.02
C ARG A 123 -4.94 6.47 5.71
N MET A 124 -4.46 7.43 4.94
CA MET A 124 -4.88 7.69 3.57
C MET A 124 -3.82 7.19 2.60
N LEU A 125 -4.23 6.48 1.56
CA LEU A 125 -3.34 5.99 0.52
C LEU A 125 -2.88 7.16 -0.36
N ARG A 126 -1.63 7.11 -0.83
CA ARG A 126 -1.07 8.13 -1.75
C ARG A 126 -0.90 7.57 -3.16
N ALA A 127 -1.05 8.41 -4.19
CA ALA A 127 -0.67 7.98 -5.53
C ALA A 127 0.85 7.75 -5.64
N PRO A 128 1.31 7.00 -6.66
CA PRO A 128 2.74 6.82 -6.93
C PRO A 128 3.50 8.12 -7.21
N SER A 129 2.80 9.21 -7.54
CA SER A 129 3.37 10.51 -7.88
C SER A 129 2.42 11.67 -7.57
N VAL A 130 3.01 12.83 -7.26
CA VAL A 130 2.28 14.09 -7.06
C VAL A 130 1.43 14.47 -8.27
N PHE A 131 1.91 14.19 -9.49
CA PHE A 131 1.12 14.45 -10.69
C PHE A 131 -0.19 13.68 -10.67
N GLU A 132 -0.16 12.39 -10.32
CA GLU A 132 -1.36 11.57 -10.23
C GLU A 132 -2.27 12.03 -9.07
N ASP A 133 -1.72 12.40 -7.92
CA ASP A 133 -2.50 12.97 -6.81
C ASP A 133 -3.27 14.23 -7.25
N VAL A 134 -2.60 15.15 -7.95
CA VAL A 134 -3.22 16.39 -8.45
C VAL A 134 -4.34 16.10 -9.43
N ILE A 135 -4.09 15.24 -10.42
CA ILE A 135 -5.09 14.91 -11.45
C ILE A 135 -6.31 14.19 -10.85
N LYS A 136 -6.13 13.38 -9.81
CA LYS A 136 -7.24 12.68 -9.13
C LYS A 136 -8.09 13.57 -8.24
N THR A 137 -7.61 14.77 -7.90
CA THR A 137 -8.25 15.67 -6.93
C THR A 137 -9.03 16.81 -7.60
N ILE A 138 -8.82 17.05 -8.90
CA ILE A 138 -9.49 18.11 -9.69
C ILE A 138 -10.63 17.54 -10.55
#